data_AF-A0A1F8R7K5-F1
#
_entry.id   AF-A0A1F8R7K5-F1
#
_cell.length_a   1.000
_cell.length_b   1.000
_cell.length_c   1.000
_cell.angle_alpha   90.00
_cell.angle_beta   90.00
_cell.angle_gamma   90.00
#
_symmetry.space_group_name_H-M   'P 1'
#
loop_
_entity.id
_entity.type
_entity.pdbx_description
1 polymer ?
#
loop_
_entity_poly.entity_id
_entity_poly.type
_entity_poly.pdbx_seq_one_letter_code
_entity_poly.pdbx_strand_id
1 'polypeptide(L)'
;MTQKLQKLTALLKKTRFWLVVFAVLGVAVIFIGLDNVPGIVLGYLATAVLMTQWTRRWRRTWHFIVLFFVSVAGIIFLSFLHEVVVFPLAVLVGGSDAALSAGWNIFHVVVSLIIAFVGGTGLFIGLIGAIALGVTRLIALSKRGT
;
A
#
# COMPACT_ATOMS: atom_id res chain seq x y z
N MET A 1 28.22 10.25 -22.42
CA MET A 1 26.75 10.52 -22.35
C MET A 1 25.89 9.25 -22.38
N THR A 2 26.38 8.14 -22.95
CA THR A 2 25.69 6.85 -23.16
C THR A 2 25.38 6.03 -21.88
N GLN A 3 26.23 6.10 -20.86
CA GLN A 3 26.07 5.28 -19.64
C GLN A 3 24.85 5.67 -18.78
N LYS A 4 24.45 6.95 -18.76
CA LYS A 4 23.26 7.42 -18.03
C LYS A 4 21.97 6.97 -18.72
N LEU A 5 21.92 6.99 -20.05
CA LEU A 5 20.78 6.54 -20.86
C LEU A 5 20.55 5.02 -20.75
N GLN A 6 21.61 4.22 -20.71
CA GLN A 6 21.50 2.77 -20.49
C GLN A 6 20.97 2.42 -19.10
N LYS A 7 21.41 3.13 -18.04
CA LYS A 7 20.88 2.93 -16.69
C LYS A 7 19.40 3.33 -16.59
N LEU A 8 19.00 4.41 -17.29
CA LEU A 8 17.63 4.92 -17.26
C LEU A 8 16.66 3.97 -17.98
N THR A 9 17.04 3.44 -19.15
CA THR A 9 16.26 2.44 -19.88
C THR A 9 16.13 1.11 -19.11
N ALA A 10 17.18 0.66 -18.43
CA ALA A 10 17.12 -0.53 -17.57
C ALA A 10 16.18 -0.33 -16.36
N LEU A 11 16.17 0.85 -15.74
CA LEU A 11 15.24 1.19 -14.67
C LEU A 11 13.80 1.21 -15.16
N LEU A 12 13.53 1.81 -16.33
CA LEU A 12 12.20 1.83 -16.94
C LEU A 12 11.68 0.43 -17.26
N LYS A 13 12.53 -0.45 -17.82
CA LYS A 13 12.18 -1.86 -18.07
C LYS A 13 11.81 -2.59 -16.78
N LYS A 14 12.59 -2.39 -15.71
CA LYS A 14 12.32 -3.00 -14.40
C LYS A 14 11.02 -2.48 -13.79
N THR A 15 10.76 -1.18 -13.81
CA THR A 15 9.49 -0.62 -13.32
C THR A 15 8.30 -1.15 -14.12
N ARG A 16 8.43 -1.20 -15.46
CA ARG A 16 7.39 -1.73 -16.34
C ARG A 16 7.07 -3.20 -16.03
N PHE A 17 8.09 -4.02 -15.79
CA PHE A 17 7.90 -5.41 -15.39
C PHE A 17 7.07 -5.53 -14.10
N TRP A 18 7.41 -4.75 -13.06
CA TRP A 18 6.65 -4.79 -11.81
C TRP A 18 5.23 -4.25 -11.94
N LEU A 19 4.99 -3.27 -12.80
CA LEU A 19 3.63 -2.81 -13.12
C LEU A 19 2.81 -3.89 -13.82
N VAL A 20 3.43 -4.67 -14.72
CA VAL A 20 2.77 -5.82 -15.35
C VAL A 20 2.44 -6.89 -14.31
N VAL A 21 3.38 -7.21 -13.41
CA VAL A 21 3.13 -8.16 -12.31
C VAL A 21 1.98 -7.68 -11.43
N PHE A 22 1.96 -6.40 -11.05
CA PHE A 22 0.87 -5.80 -10.30
C PHE A 22 -0.47 -5.93 -11.03
N ALA A 23 -0.51 -5.61 -12.33
CA ALA A 23 -1.71 -5.71 -13.13
C ALA A 23 -2.22 -7.16 -13.23
N VAL A 24 -1.34 -8.14 -13.47
CA VAL A 24 -1.71 -9.56 -13.52
C VAL A 24 -2.26 -10.04 -12.17
N LEU A 25 -1.62 -9.66 -11.06
CA LEU A 25 -2.11 -9.99 -9.72
C LEU A 25 -3.48 -9.34 -9.46
N GLY A 26 -3.66 -8.07 -9.83
CA GLY A 26 -4.95 -7.37 -9.70
C GLY A 26 -6.06 -8.05 -10.49
N VAL A 27 -5.79 -8.47 -11.73
CA VAL A 27 -6.74 -9.24 -12.55
C VAL A 27 -7.06 -10.59 -11.90
N ALA A 28 -6.05 -11.30 -11.37
CA ALA A 28 -6.26 -12.57 -10.68
C ALA A 28 -7.16 -12.43 -9.44
N VAL A 29 -7.00 -11.34 -8.68
CA VAL A 29 -7.88 -11.03 -7.52
C VAL A 29 -9.33 -10.82 -7.97
N ILE A 30 -9.56 -10.15 -9.09
CA ILE A 30 -10.92 -9.94 -9.63
C ILE A 30 -11.58 -11.28 -9.99
N PHE A 31 -10.83 -12.22 -10.57
CA PHE A 31 -11.38 -13.54 -10.95
C PHE A 31 -11.57 -14.50 -9.78
N ILE A 32 -10.68 -14.47 -8.78
CA ILE A 32 -10.73 -15.39 -7.63
C ILE A 32 -11.70 -14.88 -6.55
N GLY A 33 -11.89 -13.56 -6.46
CA GLY A 33 -12.70 -12.93 -5.43
C GLY A 33 -11.94 -12.78 -4.10
N LEU A 34 -12.26 -11.71 -3.38
CA LEU A 34 -11.65 -11.35 -2.09
C LEU A 34 -12.32 -12.01 -0.88
N ASP A 35 -13.41 -12.72 -1.13
CA ASP A 35 -14.10 -13.64 -0.23
C ASP A 35 -13.31 -14.93 0.02
N ASN A 36 -12.39 -15.28 -0.89
CA ASN A 36 -11.56 -16.47 -0.79
C ASN A 36 -10.16 -16.13 -0.23
N VAL A 37 -9.67 -16.97 0.71
CA VAL A 37 -8.30 -16.89 1.25
C VAL A 37 -7.23 -16.66 0.17
N PRO A 38 -7.18 -17.42 -0.95
CA PRO A 38 -6.19 -17.18 -2.00
C PRO A 38 -6.30 -15.78 -2.64
N GLY A 39 -7.52 -15.25 -2.83
CA GLY A 39 -7.71 -13.91 -3.37
C GLY A 39 -7.24 -12.82 -2.42
N ILE A 40 -7.44 -12.99 -1.11
CA ILE A 40 -6.90 -12.09 -0.08
C ILE A 40 -5.36 -12.09 -0.14
N VAL A 41 -4.73 -13.28 -0.21
CA VAL A 41 -3.27 -13.39 -0.30
C VAL A 41 -2.74 -12.70 -1.56
N LEU A 42 -3.41 -12.89 -2.71
CA LEU A 42 -3.04 -12.22 -3.97
C LEU A 42 -3.22 -10.70 -3.89
N GLY A 43 -4.24 -10.20 -3.20
CA GLY A 43 -4.44 -8.76 -2.95
C GLY A 43 -3.30 -8.15 -2.11
N TYR A 44 -2.87 -8.88 -1.08
CA TYR A 44 -1.71 -8.48 -0.27
C TYR A 44 -0.43 -8.48 -1.10
N LEU A 45 -0.21 -9.51 -1.93
CA LEU A 45 0.95 -9.58 -2.83
C LEU A 45 0.96 -8.45 -3.86
N ALA A 46 -0.18 -8.15 -4.48
CA ALA A 46 -0.31 -7.05 -5.44
C ALA A 46 0.09 -5.73 -4.77
N THR A 47 -0.47 -5.44 -3.60
CA THR A 47 -0.22 -4.19 -2.89
C THR A 47 1.22 -4.12 -2.39
N ALA A 48 1.79 -5.23 -1.91
CA ALA A 48 3.19 -5.31 -1.51
C ALA A 48 4.14 -5.06 -2.70
N VAL A 49 3.84 -5.59 -3.89
CA VAL A 49 4.61 -5.31 -5.11
C VAL A 49 4.60 -3.82 -5.45
N LEU A 50 3.43 -3.18 -5.37
CA LEU A 50 3.30 -1.76 -5.65
C LEU A 50 4.07 -0.91 -4.62
N MET A 51 3.86 -1.18 -3.34
CA MET A 51 4.53 -0.49 -2.23
C MET A 51 6.04 -0.69 -2.22
N THR A 52 6.52 -1.89 -2.53
CA THR A 52 7.97 -2.15 -2.63
C THR A 52 8.59 -1.39 -3.79
N GLN A 53 7.92 -1.25 -4.94
CA GLN A 53 8.43 -0.40 -6.01
C GLN A 53 8.52 1.06 -5.59
N TRP A 54 7.52 1.57 -4.88
CA TRP A 54 7.51 2.94 -4.38
C TRP A 54 8.66 3.19 -3.38
N THR A 55 8.82 2.29 -2.42
CA THR A 55 9.79 2.41 -1.33
C THR A 55 11.21 2.03 -1.74
N ARG A 56 11.42 1.38 -2.89
CA ARG A 56 12.76 0.94 -3.36
C ARG A 56 13.79 2.06 -3.52
N ARG A 57 13.33 3.30 -3.73
CA ARG A 57 14.23 4.47 -3.85
C ARG A 57 14.61 5.07 -2.49
N TRP A 58 13.97 4.63 -1.42
CA TRP A 58 14.16 5.20 -0.09
C TRP A 58 15.45 4.66 0.54
N ARG A 59 16.38 5.57 0.82
CA ARG A 59 17.70 5.23 1.40
C ARG A 59 17.85 5.65 2.86
N ARG A 60 16.82 6.29 3.44
CA ARG A 60 16.85 6.77 4.83
C ARG A 60 15.74 6.10 5.63
N THR A 61 16.10 5.60 6.81
CA THR A 61 15.20 4.97 7.78
C THR A 61 13.97 5.85 8.09
N TRP A 62 14.17 7.17 8.16
CA TRP A 62 13.09 8.13 8.37
C TRP A 62 11.91 8.00 7.41
N HIS A 63 12.12 7.68 6.13
CA HIS A 63 11.00 7.53 5.20
C HIS A 63 10.12 6.32 5.56
N PHE A 64 10.73 5.22 6.02
CA PHE A 64 10.00 4.03 6.44
C PHE A 64 9.25 4.23 7.76
N ILE A 65 9.83 5.01 8.68
CA ILE A 65 9.14 5.45 9.91
C ILE A 65 7.94 6.33 9.56
N VAL A 66 8.11 7.31 8.66
CA VAL A 66 7.00 8.15 8.19
C VAL A 66 5.94 7.31 7.51
N LEU A 67 6.30 6.34 6.65
CA LEU A 67 5.33 5.43 6.04
C LEU A 67 4.53 4.65 7.07
N PHE A 68 5.20 4.15 8.11
CA PHE A 68 4.52 3.46 9.20
C PHE A 68 3.48 4.38 9.88
N PHE A 69 3.89 5.57 10.33
CA PHE A 69 2.99 6.50 11.00
C PHE A 69 1.87 7.03 10.10
N VAL A 70 2.17 7.33 8.83
CA VAL A 70 1.17 7.74 7.84
C VAL A 70 0.20 6.59 7.55
N SER A 71 0.65 5.34 7.54
CA SER A 71 -0.24 4.19 7.37
C SER A 71 -1.15 4.02 8.58
N VAL A 72 -0.63 4.13 9.82
CA VAL A 72 -1.44 4.12 11.04
C VAL A 72 -2.47 5.24 11.01
N ALA A 73 -2.01 6.49 10.80
CA ALA A 73 -2.86 7.66 10.79
C ALA A 73 -3.90 7.58 9.67
N GLY A 74 -3.51 7.09 8.49
CA GLY A 74 -4.39 6.91 7.34
C GLY A 74 -5.48 5.87 7.61
N ILE A 75 -5.15 4.73 8.23
CA ILE A 75 -6.13 3.73 8.66
C ILE A 75 -7.13 4.36 9.63
N ILE A 76 -6.64 4.99 10.70
CA ILE A 76 -7.51 5.60 11.73
C ILE A 76 -8.40 6.67 11.11
N PHE A 77 -7.82 7.56 10.30
CA PHE A 77 -8.54 8.65 9.66
C PHE A 77 -9.58 8.16 8.66
N LEU A 78 -9.25 7.19 7.79
CA LEU A 78 -10.22 6.64 6.83
C LEU A 78 -11.34 5.88 7.56
N SER A 79 -11.02 5.10 8.59
CA SER A 79 -12.04 4.40 9.40
C SER A 79 -12.99 5.40 10.05
N PHE A 80 -12.45 6.43 10.71
CA PHE A 80 -13.25 7.48 11.33
C PHE A 80 -14.08 8.26 10.32
N LEU A 81 -13.48 8.67 9.20
CA LEU A 81 -14.17 9.40 8.14
C LEU A 81 -15.34 8.56 7.63
N HIS A 82 -15.09 7.29 7.30
CA HIS A 82 -16.09 6.38 6.78
C HIS A 82 -17.28 6.20 7.74
N GLU A 83 -17.00 5.90 9.01
CA GLU A 83 -18.03 5.54 10.00
C GLU A 83 -18.75 6.77 10.58
N VAL A 84 -18.01 7.82 10.92
CA VAL A 84 -18.53 8.96 11.68
C VAL A 84 -19.02 10.09 10.78
N VAL A 85 -18.45 10.25 9.60
CA VAL A 85 -18.79 11.36 8.70
C VAL A 85 -19.63 10.86 7.54
N VAL A 86 -19.12 9.89 6.78
CA VAL A 86 -19.75 9.57 5.49
C VAL A 86 -21.03 8.75 5.66
N PHE A 87 -21.08 7.77 6.58
CA PHE A 87 -22.30 7.00 6.86
C PHE A 87 -23.49 7.87 7.31
N PRO A 88 -23.38 8.74 8.34
CA PRO A 88 -24.50 9.59 8.72
C PRO A 88 -24.86 10.64 7.67
N LEU A 89 -23.89 11.15 6.89
CA LEU A 89 -24.22 12.02 5.75
C LEU A 89 -25.04 11.28 4.69
N ALA A 90 -24.70 10.03 4.38
CA ALA A 90 -25.44 9.23 3.40
C ALA A 90 -26.89 9.02 3.83
N VAL A 91 -27.11 8.73 5.12
CA VAL A 91 -28.45 8.62 5.71
C VAL A 91 -29.19 9.95 5.71
N LEU A 92 -28.51 11.06 6.00
CA LEU A 92 -29.12 12.39 6.07
C LEU A 92 -29.52 12.92 4.68
N VAL A 93 -28.69 12.70 3.65
CA VAL A 93 -28.87 13.27 2.31
C VAL A 93 -29.80 12.42 1.44
N GLY A 94 -29.79 11.09 1.60
CA GLY A 94 -30.55 10.19 0.73
C GLY A 94 -31.43 9.18 1.46
N GLY A 95 -31.59 9.30 2.77
CA GLY A 95 -32.38 8.37 3.58
C GLY A 95 -31.74 6.99 3.74
N SER A 96 -32.47 6.06 4.35
CA SER A 96 -32.01 4.68 4.57
C SER A 96 -31.71 3.94 3.26
N ASP A 97 -32.42 4.28 2.18
CA ASP A 97 -32.26 3.61 0.87
C ASP A 97 -30.97 4.05 0.15
N ALA A 98 -30.51 5.29 0.34
CA ALA A 98 -29.24 5.73 -0.23
C ALA A 98 -28.02 5.09 0.45
N ALA A 99 -28.10 4.82 1.75
CA ALA A 99 -27.09 4.05 2.47
C ALA A 99 -27.07 2.56 2.05
N LEU A 100 -28.09 2.08 1.33
CA LEU A 100 -28.13 0.74 0.74
C LEU A 100 -27.92 0.75 -0.78
N SER A 101 -27.68 1.94 -1.36
CA SER A 101 -27.50 2.08 -2.81
C SER A 101 -26.24 1.34 -3.28
N ALA A 102 -26.28 0.85 -4.52
CA ALA A 102 -25.14 0.18 -5.14
C ALA A 102 -23.87 1.06 -5.15
N GLY A 103 -24.03 2.39 -5.34
CA GLY A 103 -22.92 3.34 -5.29
C GLY A 103 -22.27 3.42 -3.91
N TRP A 104 -23.08 3.41 -2.85
CA TRP A 104 -22.58 3.40 -1.47
C TRP A 104 -21.83 2.11 -1.15
N ASN A 105 -22.37 0.97 -1.55
CA ASN A 105 -21.72 -0.32 -1.34
C ASN A 105 -20.35 -0.39 -2.06
N ILE A 106 -20.25 0.11 -3.30
CA ILE A 106 -18.98 0.19 -4.02
C ILE A 106 -17.98 1.08 -3.27
N PHE A 107 -18.41 2.26 -2.82
CA PHE A 107 -17.55 3.16 -2.05
C PHE A 107 -17.05 2.49 -0.76
N HIS A 108 -17.95 1.87 0.00
CA HIS A 108 -17.62 1.15 1.23
C HIS A 108 -16.58 0.06 0.99
N VAL A 109 -16.79 -0.76 -0.05
CA VAL A 109 -15.87 -1.83 -0.44
C VAL A 109 -14.50 -1.25 -0.82
N VAL A 110 -14.46 -0.22 -1.67
CA VAL A 110 -13.19 0.38 -2.11
C VAL A 110 -12.41 0.98 -0.94
N VAL A 111 -13.06 1.73 -0.05
CA VAL A 111 -12.42 2.33 1.13
C VAL A 111 -11.89 1.22 2.05
N SER A 112 -12.70 0.20 2.32
CA SER A 112 -12.31 -0.94 3.16
C SER A 112 -11.10 -1.68 2.58
N LEU A 113 -11.05 -1.86 1.26
CA LEU A 113 -9.90 -2.48 0.58
C LEU A 113 -8.64 -1.63 0.67
N ILE A 114 -8.76 -0.31 0.53
CA ILE A 114 -7.62 0.60 0.71
C ILE A 114 -7.09 0.49 2.14
N ILE A 115 -7.95 0.53 3.15
CA ILE A 115 -7.55 0.41 4.55
C ILE A 115 -6.85 -0.95 4.80
N ALA A 116 -7.48 -2.05 4.38
CA ALA A 116 -7.01 -3.40 4.64
C ALA A 116 -5.68 -3.71 3.94
N PHE A 117 -5.61 -3.42 2.63
CA PHE A 117 -4.45 -3.78 1.82
C PHE A 117 -3.37 -2.72 1.85
N VAL A 118 -3.69 -1.45 1.58
CA VAL A 118 -2.70 -0.36 1.52
C VAL A 118 -2.21 -0.01 2.92
N GLY A 119 -3.14 0.14 3.87
CA GLY A 119 -2.80 0.37 5.27
C GLY A 119 -2.01 -0.80 5.86
N GLY A 120 -2.54 -2.02 5.75
CA GLY A 120 -1.89 -3.23 6.27
C GLY A 120 -0.48 -3.44 5.70
N THR A 121 -0.32 -3.43 4.37
CA THR A 121 1.01 -3.59 3.76
C THR A 121 1.94 -2.43 4.07
N GLY A 122 1.43 -1.20 4.13
CA GLY A 122 2.20 -0.01 4.48
C GLY A 122 2.82 -0.11 5.87
N LEU A 123 2.08 -0.63 6.86
CA LEU A 123 2.59 -0.91 8.20
C LEU A 123 3.72 -1.93 8.18
N PHE A 124 3.52 -3.08 7.53
CA PHE A 124 4.54 -4.13 7.46
C PHE A 124 5.81 -3.65 6.76
N ILE A 125 5.67 -2.99 5.62
CA ILE A 125 6.82 -2.48 4.84
C ILE A 125 7.53 -1.35 5.59
N GLY A 126 6.77 -0.45 6.22
CA GLY A 126 7.32 0.62 7.06
C GLY A 126 8.14 0.06 8.22
N LEU A 127 7.59 -0.90 8.97
CA LEU A 127 8.26 -1.51 10.10
C LEU A 127 9.51 -2.30 9.68
N ILE A 128 9.37 -3.24 8.74
CA ILE A 128 10.47 -4.10 8.27
C ILE A 128 11.57 -3.24 7.64
N GLY A 129 11.21 -2.27 6.81
CA GLY A 129 12.17 -1.38 6.15
C GLY A 129 12.92 -0.48 7.14
N ALA A 130 12.25 0.00 8.19
CA ALA A 130 12.90 0.77 9.24
C ALA A 130 13.91 -0.09 10.03
N ILE A 131 13.52 -1.31 10.42
CA ILE A 131 14.41 -2.24 11.14
C ILE A 131 15.61 -2.61 10.27
N ALA A 132 15.39 -3.05 9.02
CA ALA A 132 16.47 -3.48 8.13
C ALA A 132 17.50 -2.37 7.88
N LEU A 133 17.05 -1.14 7.62
CA LEU A 133 17.95 0.01 7.43
C LEU A 133 18.61 0.48 8.74
N GLY A 134 17.91 0.35 9.88
CA GLY A 134 18.48 0.63 11.20
C GLY A 134 19.62 -0.32 11.53
N VAL A 135 19.39 -1.62 11.41
CA VAL A 135 20.39 -2.67 11.68
C VAL A 135 21.58 -2.55 10.75
N THR A 136 21.37 -2.37 9.44
CA THR A 136 22.50 -2.21 8.50
C THR A 136 23.35 -0.98 8.79
N ARG A 137 22.75 0.12 9.26
CA ARG A 137 23.50 1.31 9.71
C ARG A 137 24.27 1.07 10.99
N LEU A 138 23.69 0.38 11.97
CA LEU A 138 24.37 0.03 13.22
C LEU A 138 25.60 -0.85 12.94
N ILE A 139 25.46 -1.86 12.08
CA ILE A 139 26.59 -2.71 11.65
C ILE A 139 27.67 -1.88 10.95
N ALA A 140 27.28 -0.95 10.07
CA ALA A 140 28.24 -0.09 9.37
C ALA A 140 28.99 0.87 10.31
N LEU A 141 28.34 1.34 11.38
CA LEU A 141 28.97 2.18 12.40
C LEU A 141 29.93 1.37 13.28
N SER A 142 29.51 0.17 13.70
CA SER A 142 30.36 -0.74 14.48
C SER A 142 31.66 -1.09 13.74
N LYS A 143 31.60 -1.36 12.43
CA LYS A 143 32.78 -1.63 11.59
C LYS A 143 33.69 -0.43 11.33
N ARG A 144 33.24 0.79 11.61
CA ARG A 144 34.05 2.03 11.46
C ARG A 144 34.74 2.44 12.76
N GLY A 145 34.31 1.91 13.90
CA GLY A 145 34.91 2.17 15.21
C GLY A 145 36.03 1.19 15.60
N THR A 146 36.25 0.15 14.80
CA THR A 146 37.39 -0.79 14.85
C THR A 146 38.38 -0.45 13.76
#